data_AF-A0A6U2HFU2-F1
#
_entry.id   AF-A0A6U2HFU2-F1
#
_cell.length_a   1.000
_cell.length_b   1.000
_cell.length_c   1.000
_cell.angle_alpha   90.00
_cell.angle_beta   90.00
_cell.angle_gamma   90.00
#
_symmetry.space_group_name_H-M   'P 1'
#
loop_
_entity.id
_entity.type
_entity.pdbx_description
1 polymer ?
#
loop_
_entity_poly.entity_id
_entity_poly.type
_entity_poly.pdbx_seq_one_letter_code
_entity_poly.pdbx_strand_id
1 'polypeptide(L)'
;MALFFNKEHEANELFNTIVSTYTRLSEVASAAAASAPAAKTVAWIQWWPARPSWGLPNVSTIEIQWPTYKRALVEAAGAELLDNTKLQAYLDDGRLTDHFSWRPVDNGGAFLPASDGDLLREILADVDVVIDTARYNDDDQDFSDGDVSDVDIDLDAFLQRHSLNASDIATLPFLRNNGLLRSDGLTNSGSWTEWFGIMVVRPDQVMADLLDALWPGAASSSNIATTTVGRNVQLSPPLFLRNVAAGQSAVELTPSDCVLSDCRIQQFAICPLVFLGCDGSAVSASLDNRCAPTCPPINQVDPGTNPDNTDAPTAAPPAARPLPLLALFVLPLVAVLAAAMVTP
;
A
#
# COMPACT_ATOMS: atom_id res chain seq x y z
N MET A 1 -14.28 -1.42 3.33
CA MET A 1 -14.53 -0.35 4.34
C MET A 1 -15.56 0.67 3.86
N ALA A 2 -15.50 1.16 2.63
CA ALA A 2 -16.47 2.16 2.12
C ALA A 2 -17.95 1.74 2.27
N LEU A 3 -18.28 0.49 1.93
CA LEU A 3 -19.62 -0.11 2.12
C LEU A 3 -20.13 0.00 3.56
N PHE A 4 -19.25 -0.21 4.54
CA PHE A 4 -19.61 -0.13 5.96
C PHE A 4 -19.98 1.30 6.38
N PHE A 5 -19.37 2.30 5.74
CA PHE A 5 -19.56 3.71 6.04
C PHE A 5 -20.53 4.43 5.08
N ASN A 6 -21.15 3.71 4.14
CA ASN A 6 -21.98 4.29 3.08
C ASN A 6 -21.21 5.37 2.28
N LYS A 7 -19.96 5.05 1.92
CA LYS A 7 -18.98 5.92 1.22
C LYS A 7 -18.51 5.35 -0.11
N GLU A 8 -19.28 4.45 -0.69
CA GLU A 8 -18.96 3.76 -1.93
C GLU A 8 -18.77 4.75 -3.08
N HIS A 9 -19.57 5.82 -3.14
CA HIS A 9 -19.42 6.82 -4.18
C HIS A 9 -18.07 7.55 -4.09
N GLU A 10 -17.77 8.16 -2.93
CA GLU A 10 -16.49 8.85 -2.72
C GLU A 10 -15.30 7.89 -2.89
N ALA A 11 -15.43 6.64 -2.43
CA ALA A 11 -14.42 5.63 -2.64
C ALA A 11 -14.24 5.29 -4.12
N ASN A 12 -15.32 5.14 -4.89
CA ASN A 12 -15.26 4.88 -6.33
C ASN A 12 -14.65 6.05 -7.10
N GLU A 13 -14.98 7.30 -6.75
CA GLU A 13 -14.32 8.47 -7.33
C GLU A 13 -12.81 8.48 -7.07
N LEU A 14 -12.41 8.17 -5.83
CA LEU A 14 -11.00 8.05 -5.46
C LEU A 14 -10.32 6.90 -6.23
N PHE A 15 -10.94 5.72 -6.28
CA PHE A 15 -10.42 4.57 -7.03
C PHE A 15 -10.26 4.89 -8.52
N ASN A 16 -11.26 5.51 -9.14
CA ASN A 16 -11.19 5.90 -10.55
C ASN A 16 -10.07 6.91 -10.81
N THR A 17 -9.85 7.83 -9.87
CA THR A 17 -8.75 8.81 -9.95
C THR A 17 -7.39 8.12 -9.86
N ILE A 18 -7.23 7.19 -8.91
CA ILE A 18 -6.00 6.41 -8.74
C ILE A 18 -5.73 5.59 -10.00
N VAL A 19 -6.73 4.85 -10.51
CA VAL A 19 -6.61 4.03 -11.72
C VAL A 19 -6.24 4.89 -12.92
N SER A 20 -6.96 5.99 -13.17
CA SER A 20 -6.68 6.89 -14.29
C SER A 20 -5.25 7.47 -14.23
N THR A 21 -4.80 7.82 -13.03
CA THR A 21 -3.46 8.37 -12.82
C THR A 21 -2.39 7.33 -13.06
N TYR A 22 -2.56 6.14 -12.48
CA TYR A 22 -1.68 5.00 -12.68
C TYR A 22 -1.55 4.63 -14.16
N THR A 23 -2.67 4.50 -14.88
CA THR A 23 -2.67 4.18 -16.31
C THR A 23 -1.90 5.23 -17.12
N ARG A 24 -2.14 6.52 -16.88
CA ARG A 24 -1.41 7.58 -17.58
C ARG A 24 0.09 7.56 -17.27
N LEU A 25 0.48 7.35 -16.02
CA LEU A 25 1.89 7.21 -15.65
C LEU A 25 2.54 6.03 -16.36
N SER A 26 1.84 4.90 -16.45
CA SER A 26 2.30 3.72 -17.16
C SER A 26 2.45 3.94 -18.67
N GLU A 27 1.55 4.70 -19.29
CA GLU A 27 1.69 5.11 -20.70
C GLU A 27 2.92 5.99 -20.93
N VAL A 28 3.17 6.96 -20.03
CA VAL A 28 4.37 7.81 -20.08
C VAL A 28 5.64 6.96 -19.89
N ALA A 29 5.65 6.04 -18.92
CA ALA A 29 6.77 5.14 -18.68
C ALA A 29 7.05 4.24 -19.89
N SER A 30 5.99 3.70 -20.51
CA SER A 30 6.08 2.88 -21.72
C SER A 30 6.66 3.66 -22.89
N ALA A 31 6.25 4.92 -23.08
CA ALA A 31 6.80 5.79 -24.12
C ALA A 31 8.28 6.13 -23.89
N ALA A 32 8.67 6.35 -22.63
CA ALA A 32 10.06 6.57 -22.24
C ALA A 32 10.92 5.32 -22.48
N ALA A 33 10.44 4.16 -22.05
CA ALA A 33 11.11 2.87 -22.25
C ALA A 33 11.29 2.54 -23.74
N ALA A 34 10.27 2.78 -24.57
CA ALA A 34 10.36 2.56 -26.02
C ALA A 34 11.39 3.47 -26.72
N SER A 35 11.75 4.60 -26.10
CA SER A 35 12.76 5.54 -26.61
C SER A 35 14.15 5.28 -26.01
N ALA A 36 14.26 4.39 -25.02
CA ALA A 36 15.50 4.09 -24.33
C ALA A 36 16.35 3.09 -25.15
N PRO A 37 17.69 3.14 -25.06
CA PRO A 37 18.57 2.23 -25.78
C PRO A 37 18.49 0.78 -25.26
N ALA A 38 18.04 0.58 -24.02
CA ALA A 38 17.87 -0.72 -23.38
C ALA A 38 16.78 -0.65 -22.31
N ALA A 39 16.16 -1.80 -22.03
CA ALA A 39 15.26 -1.96 -20.89
C ALA A 39 16.05 -1.84 -19.58
N LYS A 40 15.44 -1.24 -18.56
CA LYS A 40 16.02 -1.16 -17.22
C LYS A 40 15.62 -2.37 -16.39
N THR A 41 16.56 -2.93 -15.63
CA THR A 41 16.29 -4.05 -14.71
C THR A 41 16.15 -3.54 -13.28
N VAL A 42 15.10 -3.98 -12.58
CA VAL A 42 14.80 -3.61 -11.18
C VAL A 42 14.85 -4.85 -10.30
N ALA A 43 15.56 -4.78 -9.17
CA ALA A 43 15.48 -5.78 -8.12
C ALA A 43 14.80 -5.20 -6.88
N TRP A 44 13.88 -5.93 -6.28
CA TRP A 44 13.36 -5.63 -4.95
C TRP A 44 14.09 -6.50 -3.95
N ILE A 45 14.62 -5.90 -2.89
CA ILE A 45 15.30 -6.64 -1.84
C ILE A 45 14.79 -6.24 -0.46
N GLN A 46 14.94 -7.14 0.48
CA GLN A 46 14.64 -6.91 1.88
C GLN A 46 15.65 -7.61 2.76
N TRP A 47 16.43 -6.84 3.52
CA TRP A 47 17.21 -7.36 4.63
C TRP A 47 16.29 -7.81 5.79
N TRP A 48 16.62 -8.96 6.37
CA TRP A 48 15.96 -9.52 7.53
C TRP A 48 17.01 -9.81 8.63
N PRO A 49 16.77 -9.39 9.87
CA PRO A 49 17.61 -9.79 11.00
C PRO A 49 17.49 -11.30 11.28
N ALA A 50 18.44 -11.85 12.04
CA ALA A 50 18.40 -13.24 12.50
C ALA A 50 17.08 -13.55 13.24
N ARG A 51 16.24 -14.27 12.50
CA ARG A 51 14.81 -14.55 12.62
C ARG A 51 14.20 -15.84 13.19
N PRO A 52 14.80 -16.63 14.10
CA PRO A 52 14.44 -18.07 14.19
C PRO A 52 12.98 -18.35 14.53
N SER A 53 12.38 -17.50 15.37
CA SER A 53 10.97 -17.57 15.76
C SER A 53 9.99 -17.38 14.59
N TRP A 54 10.43 -16.80 13.47
CA TRP A 54 9.64 -16.56 12.27
C TRP A 54 9.91 -17.61 11.17
N GLY A 55 10.64 -18.68 11.49
CA GLY A 55 11.04 -19.71 10.53
C GLY A 55 12.21 -19.30 9.62
N LEU A 56 12.86 -18.18 9.94
CA LEU A 56 14.06 -17.70 9.26
C LEU A 56 15.34 -18.26 9.94
N PRO A 57 16.51 -18.25 9.27
CA PRO A 57 17.75 -18.74 9.86
C PRO A 57 18.20 -17.98 11.14
N ASN A 58 19.08 -18.61 11.92
CA ASN A 58 19.82 -17.98 13.04
C ASN A 58 20.90 -16.99 12.56
N VAL A 59 20.78 -16.48 11.35
CA VAL A 59 21.66 -15.49 10.73
C VAL A 59 20.79 -14.47 10.00
N SER A 60 21.27 -13.24 9.89
CA SER A 60 20.61 -12.24 9.06
C SER A 60 20.63 -12.68 7.60
N THR A 61 19.56 -12.38 6.87
CA THR A 61 19.37 -12.77 5.47
C THR A 61 18.97 -11.59 4.62
N ILE A 62 19.14 -11.73 3.32
CA ILE A 62 18.59 -10.84 2.31
C ILE A 62 17.57 -11.65 1.53
N GLU A 63 16.36 -11.13 1.39
CA GLU A 63 15.32 -11.65 0.51
C GLU A 63 15.36 -10.88 -0.80
N ILE A 64 15.54 -11.57 -1.92
CA ILE A 64 15.25 -11.06 -3.26
C ILE A 64 13.77 -11.31 -3.52
N GLN A 65 13.00 -10.29 -3.86
CA GLN A 65 11.55 -10.34 -3.87
C GLN A 65 10.99 -10.19 -5.29
N TRP A 66 10.07 -11.08 -5.68
CA TRP A 66 9.36 -10.99 -6.96
C TRP A 66 7.86 -11.32 -6.87
N PRO A 67 7.13 -10.89 -5.84
CA PRO A 67 5.69 -11.11 -5.80
C PRO A 67 5.03 -10.44 -7.01
N THR A 68 3.93 -11.03 -7.47
CA THR A 68 3.24 -10.66 -8.71
C THR A 68 2.89 -9.17 -8.79
N TYR A 69 2.53 -8.53 -7.67
CA TYR A 69 2.22 -7.10 -7.64
C TYR A 69 3.46 -6.20 -7.85
N LYS A 70 4.64 -6.60 -7.37
CA LYS A 70 5.90 -5.88 -7.60
C LYS A 70 6.33 -6.01 -9.06
N ARG A 71 6.16 -7.19 -9.65
CA ARG A 71 6.37 -7.42 -11.08
C ARG A 71 5.47 -6.52 -11.92
N ALA A 72 4.16 -6.57 -11.69
CA ALA A 72 3.19 -5.76 -12.43
C ALA A 72 3.48 -4.25 -12.33
N LEU A 73 3.95 -3.79 -11.17
CA LEU A 73 4.34 -2.41 -10.95
C LEU A 73 5.61 -2.01 -11.73
N VAL A 74 6.64 -2.87 -11.73
CA VAL A 74 7.88 -2.65 -12.49
C VAL A 74 7.63 -2.68 -14.00
N GLU A 75 6.83 -3.65 -14.48
CA GLU A 75 6.45 -3.77 -15.88
C GLU A 75 5.61 -2.57 -16.34
N ALA A 76 4.66 -2.12 -15.51
CA ALA A 76 3.90 -0.90 -15.79
C ALA A 76 4.80 0.35 -15.89
N ALA A 77 5.90 0.37 -15.13
CA ALA A 77 6.95 1.38 -15.20
C ALA A 77 7.91 1.22 -16.39
N GLY A 78 7.61 0.34 -17.35
CA GLY A 78 8.41 0.16 -18.56
C GLY A 78 9.78 -0.47 -18.31
N ALA A 79 9.96 -1.12 -17.16
CA ALA A 79 11.17 -1.81 -16.76
C ALA A 79 10.91 -3.32 -16.60
N GLU A 80 11.97 -4.08 -16.43
CA GLU A 80 11.93 -5.52 -16.20
C GLU A 80 12.29 -5.82 -14.75
N LEU A 81 11.54 -6.71 -14.11
CA LEU A 81 11.94 -7.23 -12.81
C LEU A 81 13.11 -8.20 -13.01
N LEU A 82 14.09 -8.19 -12.10
CA LEU A 82 15.23 -9.09 -12.09
C LEU A 82 14.83 -10.52 -12.45
N ASP A 83 15.54 -11.08 -13.44
CA ASP A 83 15.21 -12.33 -14.11
C ASP A 83 15.03 -13.51 -13.14
N ASN A 84 13.80 -14.01 -13.09
CA ASN A 84 13.45 -15.20 -12.31
C ASN A 84 14.22 -16.44 -12.77
N THR A 85 14.65 -16.53 -14.03
CA THR A 85 15.46 -17.66 -14.54
C THR A 85 16.85 -17.67 -13.91
N LYS A 86 17.51 -16.52 -13.83
CA LYS A 86 18.79 -16.35 -13.14
C LYS A 86 18.66 -16.74 -11.66
N LEU A 87 17.58 -16.30 -11.00
CA LEU A 87 17.29 -16.64 -9.61
C LEU A 87 16.98 -18.14 -9.41
N GLN A 88 16.26 -18.76 -10.36
CA GLN A 88 15.96 -20.19 -10.32
C GLN A 88 17.23 -21.04 -10.40
N ALA A 89 18.23 -20.64 -11.19
CA ALA A 89 19.50 -21.36 -11.25
C ALA A 89 20.21 -21.41 -9.88
N TYR A 90 20.16 -20.32 -9.11
CA TYR A 90 20.71 -20.29 -7.75
C TYR A 90 19.86 -21.07 -6.73
N LEU A 91 18.55 -21.19 -6.97
CA LEU A 91 17.68 -22.04 -6.16
C LEU A 91 17.96 -23.53 -6.44
N ASP A 92 18.12 -23.90 -7.71
CA ASP A 92 18.36 -25.27 -8.15
C ASP A 92 19.73 -25.80 -7.68
N ASP A 93 20.74 -24.94 -7.59
CA ASP A 93 22.07 -25.29 -7.06
C ASP A 93 22.21 -25.13 -5.53
N GLY A 94 21.18 -24.61 -4.87
CA GLY A 94 21.10 -24.48 -3.41
C GLY A 94 21.85 -23.28 -2.82
N ARG A 95 22.36 -22.35 -3.64
CA ARG A 95 22.95 -21.09 -3.15
C ARG A 95 21.90 -20.10 -2.65
N LEU A 96 20.68 -20.16 -3.19
CA LEU A 96 19.50 -19.50 -2.64
C LEU A 96 18.60 -20.51 -1.93
N THR A 97 17.89 -20.04 -0.91
CA THR A 97 16.89 -20.83 -0.18
C THR A 97 15.50 -20.23 -0.33
N ASP A 98 14.48 -21.08 -0.38
CA ASP A 98 13.09 -20.69 -0.17
C ASP A 98 12.70 -21.03 1.28
N HIS A 99 12.53 -20.01 2.13
CA HIS A 99 12.13 -20.20 3.51
C HIS A 99 10.60 -20.27 3.70
N PHE A 100 9.82 -19.97 2.66
CA PHE A 100 8.37 -19.92 2.74
C PHE A 100 7.73 -20.90 1.77
N SER A 101 7.84 -22.20 2.11
CA SER A 101 7.25 -23.32 1.36
C SER A 101 5.73 -23.26 1.14
N TRP A 102 5.02 -22.34 1.81
CA TRP A 102 3.60 -22.06 1.62
C TRP A 102 3.31 -21.01 0.54
N ARG A 103 4.32 -20.28 0.05
CA ARG A 103 4.18 -19.32 -1.04
C ARG A 103 4.33 -20.06 -2.37
N PRO A 104 3.43 -19.86 -3.34
CA PRO A 104 3.71 -20.25 -4.72
C PRO A 104 5.03 -19.58 -5.15
N VAL A 105 5.92 -20.34 -5.81
CA VAL A 105 7.22 -19.85 -6.31
C VAL A 105 7.06 -18.57 -7.15
N ASP A 106 5.96 -18.47 -7.89
CA ASP A 106 5.61 -17.33 -8.75
C ASP A 106 5.19 -16.06 -7.98
N ASN A 107 5.02 -16.16 -6.66
CA ASN A 107 4.62 -15.05 -5.79
C ASN A 107 5.56 -14.92 -4.57
N GLY A 108 6.79 -15.40 -4.71
CA GLY A 108 7.74 -15.60 -3.63
C GLY A 108 8.89 -14.60 -3.58
N GLY A 109 9.87 -14.97 -2.76
CA GLY A 109 11.19 -14.39 -2.69
C GLY A 109 12.18 -15.48 -2.31
N ALA A 110 13.46 -15.28 -2.62
CA ALA A 110 14.52 -16.19 -2.23
C ALA A 110 15.53 -15.51 -1.32
N PHE A 111 16.15 -16.32 -0.48
CA PHE A 111 17.00 -15.84 0.59
C PHE A 111 18.44 -16.25 0.35
N LEU A 112 19.34 -15.34 0.71
CA LEU A 112 20.76 -15.61 0.90
C LEU A 112 21.18 -15.10 2.28
N PRO A 113 22.23 -15.68 2.89
CA PRO A 113 22.84 -15.10 4.09
C PRO A 113 23.30 -13.66 3.80
N ALA A 114 23.05 -12.72 4.72
CA ALA A 114 23.47 -11.32 4.55
C ALA A 114 25.00 -11.16 4.50
N SER A 115 25.74 -12.18 4.97
CA SER A 115 27.20 -12.27 4.87
C SER A 115 27.70 -12.67 3.48
N ASP A 116 26.84 -13.18 2.59
CA ASP A 116 27.22 -13.64 1.25
C ASP A 116 27.17 -12.50 0.21
N GLY A 117 28.06 -11.53 0.40
CA GLY A 117 28.17 -10.38 -0.50
C GLY A 117 28.59 -10.75 -1.91
N ASP A 118 29.30 -11.87 -2.10
CA ASP A 118 29.75 -12.31 -3.42
C ASP A 118 28.59 -12.82 -4.26
N LEU A 119 27.71 -13.66 -3.69
CA LEU A 119 26.48 -14.05 -4.37
C LEU A 119 25.57 -12.85 -4.62
N LEU A 120 25.47 -11.91 -3.68
CA LEU A 120 24.68 -10.69 -3.89
C LEU A 120 25.19 -9.86 -5.07
N ARG A 121 26.52 -9.66 -5.17
CA ARG A 121 27.15 -9.00 -6.32
C ARG A 121 26.84 -9.73 -7.62
N GLU A 122 26.90 -11.06 -7.63
CA GLU A 122 26.59 -11.87 -8.81
C GLU A 122 25.13 -11.69 -9.26
N ILE A 123 24.18 -11.74 -8.32
CA ILE A 123 22.76 -11.54 -8.56
C ILE A 123 22.51 -10.14 -9.14
N LEU A 124 23.06 -9.10 -8.50
CA LEU A 124 22.81 -7.69 -8.81
C LEU A 124 23.74 -7.09 -9.89
N ALA A 125 24.61 -7.89 -10.50
CA ALA A 125 25.65 -7.42 -11.44
C ALA A 125 25.10 -6.61 -12.63
N ASP A 126 23.90 -6.94 -13.09
CA ASP A 126 23.25 -6.32 -14.26
C ASP A 126 21.98 -5.53 -13.88
N VAL A 127 21.78 -5.26 -12.57
CA VAL A 127 20.60 -4.55 -12.08
C VAL A 127 20.86 -3.04 -12.16
N ASP A 128 19.94 -2.31 -12.79
CA ASP A 128 19.99 -0.85 -12.92
C ASP A 128 19.44 -0.13 -11.70
N VAL A 129 18.42 -0.71 -11.05
CA VAL A 129 17.78 -0.14 -9.86
C VAL A 129 17.52 -1.21 -8.82
N VAL A 130 17.95 -0.97 -7.58
CA VAL A 130 17.62 -1.79 -6.41
C VAL A 130 16.66 -1.00 -5.55
N ILE A 131 15.55 -1.62 -5.16
CA ILE A 131 14.58 -1.06 -4.23
C ILE A 131 14.62 -1.88 -2.94
N ASP A 132 15.19 -1.27 -1.91
CA ASP A 132 15.31 -1.83 -0.58
C ASP A 132 14.06 -1.49 0.25
N THR A 133 13.34 -2.53 0.66
CA THR A 133 12.11 -2.43 1.47
C THR A 133 12.32 -2.93 2.88
N ALA A 134 13.57 -3.02 3.33
CA ALA A 134 13.88 -3.48 4.66
C ALA A 134 13.40 -2.51 5.72
N ARG A 135 12.81 -3.13 6.75
CA ARG A 135 12.45 -2.50 8.00
C ARG A 135 13.49 -2.89 9.04
N TYR A 136 14.16 -1.90 9.57
CA TYR A 136 15.26 -1.97 10.53
C TYR A 136 14.84 -1.52 11.93
N ASN A 137 13.70 -0.86 12.08
CA ASN A 137 13.08 -0.60 13.38
C ASN A 137 12.30 -1.81 13.88
N ASP A 138 12.94 -2.59 14.75
CA ASP A 138 12.24 -3.45 15.68
C ASP A 138 12.43 -2.92 17.09
N ASP A 139 11.41 -2.19 17.55
CA ASP A 139 11.19 -1.67 18.90
C ASP A 139 11.06 -2.78 19.97
N ASP A 140 11.48 -4.01 19.65
CA ASP A 140 11.63 -5.09 20.61
C ASP A 140 12.98 -4.86 21.29
N GLN A 141 12.93 -4.34 22.52
CA GLN A 141 14.09 -3.94 23.34
C GLN A 141 15.08 -5.08 23.68
N ASP A 142 15.04 -6.20 22.97
CA ASP A 142 15.81 -7.42 23.24
C ASP A 142 16.88 -7.71 22.16
N PHE A 143 17.11 -6.81 21.21
CA PHE A 143 18.08 -7.02 20.13
C PHE A 143 19.31 -6.12 20.26
N SER A 144 20.44 -6.74 20.60
CA SER A 144 21.72 -6.11 20.93
C SER A 144 22.56 -5.67 19.71
N ASP A 145 21.97 -5.55 18.52
CA ASP A 145 22.68 -5.35 17.26
C ASP A 145 22.53 -3.92 16.71
N GLY A 146 22.92 -2.92 17.52
CA GLY A 146 23.28 -1.59 17.04
C GLY A 146 22.24 -0.93 16.12
N ASP A 147 20.98 -0.90 16.56
CA ASP A 147 19.84 -0.43 15.77
C ASP A 147 20.09 0.93 15.12
N VAL A 148 20.00 0.95 13.79
CA VAL A 148 19.93 2.16 12.97
C VAL A 148 18.47 2.36 12.61
N SER A 149 17.93 3.54 12.92
CA SER A 149 16.55 3.87 12.58
C SER A 149 16.36 3.75 11.07
N ASP A 150 15.17 3.32 10.61
CA ASP A 150 14.84 3.21 9.19
C ASP A 150 15.21 4.48 8.42
N VAL A 151 14.94 5.63 9.03
CA VAL A 151 15.15 6.97 8.48
C VAL A 151 16.62 7.36 8.36
N ASP A 152 17.50 6.71 9.12
CA ASP A 152 18.94 6.98 9.17
C ASP A 152 19.74 6.06 8.25
N ILE A 153 19.08 5.14 7.54
CA ILE A 153 19.80 4.29 6.57
C ILE A 153 20.20 5.14 5.36
N ASP A 154 21.50 5.39 5.26
CA ASP A 154 22.17 5.99 4.12
C ASP A 154 22.88 4.92 3.27
N LEU A 155 23.67 5.37 2.28
CA LEU A 155 24.42 4.48 1.41
C LEU A 155 25.43 3.61 2.19
N ASP A 156 26.14 4.19 3.16
CA ASP A 156 27.17 3.46 3.90
C ASP A 156 26.55 2.37 4.79
N ALA A 157 25.45 2.71 5.47
CA ALA A 157 24.65 1.75 6.24
C ALA A 157 24.11 0.62 5.35
N PHE A 158 23.61 0.96 4.15
CA PHE A 158 23.16 -0.05 3.18
C PHE A 158 24.30 -1.00 2.78
N LEU A 159 25.45 -0.45 2.38
CA LEU A 159 26.59 -1.25 1.92
C LEU A 159 27.07 -2.19 3.02
N GLN A 160 27.24 -1.68 4.24
CA GLN A 160 27.68 -2.46 5.39
C GLN A 160 26.75 -3.65 5.67
N ARG A 161 25.43 -3.42 5.64
CA ARG A 161 24.43 -4.47 5.98
C ARG A 161 24.31 -5.56 4.93
N HIS A 162 24.64 -5.23 3.68
CA HIS A 162 24.55 -6.15 2.55
C HIS A 162 25.91 -6.76 2.17
N SER A 163 26.92 -6.62 3.04
CA SER A 163 28.29 -7.09 2.80
C SER A 163 28.90 -6.56 1.49
N LEU A 164 28.49 -5.34 1.12
CA LEU A 164 29.02 -4.54 0.04
C LEU A 164 30.01 -3.51 0.61
N ASN A 165 30.80 -2.89 -0.26
CA ASN A 165 31.82 -1.92 0.12
C ASN A 165 31.96 -0.80 -0.92
N ALA A 166 32.78 0.21 -0.62
CA ALA A 166 32.96 1.38 -1.47
C ALA A 166 33.44 1.05 -2.91
N SER A 167 34.17 -0.06 -3.11
CA SER A 167 34.58 -0.45 -4.46
C SER A 167 33.41 -0.95 -5.32
N ASP A 168 32.35 -1.44 -4.69
CA ASP A 168 31.14 -1.90 -5.38
C ASP A 168 30.38 -0.75 -6.06
N ILE A 169 30.57 0.49 -5.58
CA ILE A 169 29.97 1.69 -6.19
C ILE A 169 30.40 1.85 -7.65
N ALA A 170 31.63 1.46 -8.00
CA ALA A 170 32.14 1.59 -9.36
C ALA A 170 31.73 0.42 -10.27
N THR A 171 31.40 -0.74 -9.69
CA THR A 171 31.21 -2.00 -10.43
C THR A 171 29.74 -2.36 -10.62
N LEU A 172 28.88 -2.10 -9.63
CA LEU A 172 27.46 -2.42 -9.69
C LEU A 172 26.69 -1.27 -10.36
N PRO A 173 25.94 -1.51 -11.46
CA PRO A 173 25.27 -0.45 -12.21
C PRO A 173 24.31 0.38 -11.35
N PHE A 174 23.52 -0.27 -10.49
CA PHE A 174 22.59 0.44 -9.60
C PHE A 174 23.30 1.36 -8.60
N LEU A 175 24.53 1.08 -8.16
CA LEU A 175 25.24 2.01 -7.29
C LEU A 175 25.87 3.14 -8.11
N ARG A 176 26.55 2.77 -9.21
CA ARG A 176 27.24 3.73 -10.09
C ARG A 176 26.31 4.80 -10.66
N ASN A 177 25.07 4.41 -10.94
CA ASN A 177 24.09 5.26 -11.60
C ASN A 177 23.03 5.85 -10.65
N ASN A 178 23.28 5.83 -9.33
CA ASN A 178 22.32 6.26 -8.31
C ASN A 178 20.95 5.56 -8.42
N GLY A 179 20.94 4.27 -8.70
CA GLY A 179 19.75 3.40 -8.74
C GLY A 179 19.45 2.69 -7.42
N LEU A 180 20.00 3.11 -6.28
CA LEU A 180 19.65 2.55 -4.98
C LEU A 180 18.53 3.36 -4.33
N LEU A 181 17.32 2.80 -4.35
CA LEU A 181 16.13 3.37 -3.76
C LEU A 181 15.79 2.66 -2.46
N ARG A 182 15.23 3.40 -1.51
CA ARG A 182 14.62 2.88 -0.30
C ARG A 182 13.17 3.30 -0.20
N SER A 183 12.38 2.45 0.44
CA SER A 183 10.92 2.58 0.45
C SER A 183 10.35 3.36 1.65
N ASP A 184 11.18 4.19 2.24
CA ASP A 184 10.98 4.97 3.45
C ASP A 184 11.15 6.47 3.18
N GLY A 185 10.76 6.92 1.97
CA GLY A 185 10.80 8.33 1.58
C GLY A 185 9.94 9.22 2.46
N LEU A 186 8.81 8.71 2.95
CA LEU A 186 7.98 9.33 4.00
C LEU A 186 8.02 8.51 5.29
N THR A 187 8.14 9.22 6.40
CA THR A 187 8.14 8.65 7.75
C THR A 187 7.31 9.50 8.70
N ASN A 188 7.00 8.98 9.88
CA ASN A 188 6.44 9.76 10.97
C ASN A 188 7.47 9.95 12.11
N SER A 189 7.11 10.69 13.14
CA SER A 189 7.99 10.97 14.29
C SER A 189 8.39 9.74 15.12
N GLY A 190 7.78 8.58 14.88
CA GLY A 190 8.18 7.29 15.46
C GLY A 190 9.02 6.44 14.51
N SER A 191 9.52 7.03 13.41
CA SER A 191 10.26 6.34 12.35
C SER A 191 9.50 5.17 11.72
N TRP A 192 8.17 5.23 11.71
CA TRP A 192 7.35 4.25 10.99
C TRP A 192 7.23 4.66 9.53
N THR A 193 7.59 3.75 8.64
CA THR A 193 7.53 3.97 7.20
C THR A 193 6.14 3.63 6.67
N GLU A 194 5.64 4.43 5.73
CA GLU A 194 4.30 4.23 5.16
C GLU A 194 4.19 3.01 4.23
N TRP A 195 5.32 2.31 4.00
CA TRP A 195 5.48 1.17 3.07
C TRP A 195 4.35 0.13 3.19
N PHE A 196 4.09 -0.39 4.39
CA PHE A 196 3.14 -1.50 4.57
C PHE A 196 1.67 -1.09 4.51
N GLY A 197 1.37 0.21 4.67
CA GLY A 197 -0.01 0.68 4.75
C GLY A 197 -0.51 1.34 3.47
N ILE A 198 0.29 2.23 2.89
CA ILE A 198 -0.22 3.23 1.94
C ILE A 198 0.20 2.94 0.49
N MET A 199 1.36 2.34 0.26
CA MET A 199 1.82 2.07 -1.12
C MET A 199 0.93 1.11 -1.88
N VAL A 200 0.32 0.14 -1.19
CA VAL A 200 -0.66 -0.78 -1.80
C VAL A 200 -1.96 -0.06 -2.17
N VAL A 201 -2.37 0.95 -1.40
CA VAL A 201 -3.60 1.70 -1.67
C VAL A 201 -3.39 2.93 -2.57
N ARG A 202 -2.13 3.36 -2.76
CA ARG A 202 -1.72 4.46 -3.65
C ARG A 202 -0.67 4.00 -4.68
N PRO A 203 -0.97 2.97 -5.49
CA PRO A 203 -0.04 2.48 -6.50
C PRO A 203 0.28 3.56 -7.55
N ASP A 204 -0.61 4.53 -7.76
CA ASP A 204 -0.39 5.70 -8.62
C ASP A 204 0.81 6.56 -8.17
N GLN A 205 1.01 6.69 -6.86
CA GLN A 205 2.12 7.46 -6.32
C GLN A 205 3.43 6.68 -6.37
N VAL A 206 3.40 5.39 -6.06
CA VAL A 206 4.57 4.51 -6.23
C VAL A 206 5.03 4.48 -7.68
N MET A 207 4.07 4.41 -8.60
CA MET A 207 4.32 4.47 -10.04
C MET A 207 4.94 5.82 -10.45
N ALA A 208 4.57 6.93 -9.82
CA ALA A 208 5.19 8.22 -10.06
C ALA A 208 6.66 8.27 -9.59
N ASP A 209 6.96 7.71 -8.42
CA ASP A 209 8.34 7.61 -7.91
C ASP A 209 9.20 6.71 -8.80
N LEU A 210 8.66 5.57 -9.23
CA LEU A 210 9.34 4.67 -10.16
C LEU A 210 9.59 5.32 -11.51
N LEU A 211 8.62 6.08 -12.04
CA LEU A 211 8.79 6.83 -13.28
C LEU A 211 9.91 7.86 -13.16
N ASP A 212 9.99 8.59 -12.04
CA ASP A 212 11.07 9.57 -11.81
C ASP A 212 12.45 8.89 -11.72
N ALA A 213 12.54 7.78 -10.98
CA ALA A 213 13.80 7.06 -10.81
C ALA A 213 14.26 6.35 -12.09
N LEU A 214 13.35 5.71 -12.82
CA LEU A 214 13.66 4.94 -14.03
C LEU A 214 13.79 5.86 -15.25
N TRP A 215 13.00 6.92 -15.34
CA TRP A 215 12.95 7.77 -16.53
C TRP A 215 12.98 9.25 -16.14
N PRO A 216 14.10 9.75 -15.58
CA PRO A 216 14.19 11.14 -15.13
C PRO A 216 13.82 12.12 -16.25
N GLY A 217 12.86 13.00 -15.97
CA GLY A 217 12.36 14.01 -16.93
C GLY A 217 11.31 13.52 -17.92
N ALA A 218 10.92 12.24 -17.90
CA ALA A 218 9.81 11.73 -18.74
C ALA A 218 8.46 12.29 -18.31
N ALA A 219 8.25 12.50 -17.00
CA ALA A 219 7.15 13.28 -16.50
C ALA A 219 7.56 14.75 -16.40
N SER A 220 6.96 15.63 -17.20
CA SER A 220 6.86 17.04 -16.81
C SER A 220 6.02 17.10 -15.53
N SER A 221 6.66 17.25 -14.37
CA SER A 221 6.07 17.27 -13.00
C SER A 221 4.90 18.24 -12.81
N SER A 222 4.61 19.09 -13.80
CA SER A 222 3.51 20.02 -13.86
C SER A 222 2.17 19.45 -14.36
N ASN A 223 2.12 18.24 -14.94
CA ASN A 223 0.90 17.74 -15.60
C ASN A 223 0.19 16.60 -14.87
N ILE A 224 0.77 16.03 -13.81
CA ILE A 224 0.17 14.90 -13.07
C ILE A 224 -0.41 15.38 -11.74
N ALA A 225 -1.30 16.36 -11.81
CA ALA A 225 -2.18 16.68 -10.69
C ALA A 225 -3.25 15.58 -10.57
N THR A 226 -3.42 15.03 -9.38
CA THR A 226 -4.58 14.19 -9.06
C THR A 226 -5.66 15.09 -8.50
N THR A 227 -6.87 15.04 -9.08
CA THR A 227 -8.03 15.74 -8.52
C THR A 227 -8.74 14.75 -7.60
N THR A 228 -8.48 14.84 -6.31
CA THR A 228 -9.18 14.01 -5.32
C THR A 228 -10.24 14.87 -4.64
N VAL A 229 -11.52 14.55 -4.87
CA VAL A 229 -12.68 15.17 -4.17
C VAL A 229 -12.61 16.71 -4.18
N GLY A 230 -12.46 17.30 -5.37
CA GLY A 230 -12.44 18.76 -5.55
C GLY A 230 -11.17 19.48 -5.06
N ARG A 231 -10.10 18.75 -4.68
CA ARG A 231 -8.78 19.32 -4.40
C ARG A 231 -7.76 18.81 -5.40
N ASN A 232 -6.97 19.74 -5.95
CA ASN A 232 -5.78 19.41 -6.73
C ASN A 232 -4.69 18.98 -5.75
N VAL A 233 -4.38 17.70 -5.70
CA VAL A 233 -3.18 17.18 -5.04
C VAL A 233 -2.11 17.05 -6.11
N GLN A 234 -1.10 17.91 -6.04
CA GLN A 234 0.06 17.80 -6.91
C GLN A 234 0.89 16.61 -6.44
N LEU A 235 1.09 15.62 -7.32
CA LEU A 235 2.09 14.59 -7.08
C LEU A 235 3.47 15.23 -7.26
N SER A 236 4.23 15.34 -6.19
CA SER A 236 5.63 15.77 -6.22
C SER A 236 6.50 14.58 -5.82
N PRO A 237 6.79 13.64 -6.74
CA PRO A 237 7.74 12.58 -6.46
C PRO A 237 9.15 13.17 -6.22
N PRO A 238 10.01 12.46 -5.48
CA PRO A 238 9.71 11.23 -4.75
C PRO A 238 8.83 11.46 -3.51
N LEU A 239 7.84 10.58 -3.31
CA LEU A 239 7.06 10.50 -2.08
C LEU A 239 7.54 9.30 -1.26
N PHE A 240 7.26 8.09 -1.72
CA PHE A 240 7.53 6.86 -0.97
C PHE A 240 8.94 6.30 -1.18
N LEU A 241 9.51 6.49 -2.37
CA LEU A 241 10.85 5.98 -2.67
C LEU A 241 11.88 7.10 -2.61
N ARG A 242 12.87 7.02 -1.71
CA ARG A 242 14.01 7.95 -1.71
C ARG A 242 15.26 7.29 -2.28
N ASN A 243 16.09 8.07 -2.95
CA ASN A 243 17.35 7.63 -3.54
C ASN A 243 18.51 7.87 -2.58
N VAL A 244 18.93 6.82 -1.86
CA VAL A 244 20.01 6.93 -0.89
C VAL A 244 21.39 6.97 -1.50
N ALA A 245 21.57 6.42 -2.70
CA ALA A 245 22.81 6.61 -3.46
C ALA A 245 23.00 8.07 -3.88
N ALA A 246 21.91 8.81 -4.11
CA ALA A 246 21.93 10.25 -4.33
C ALA A 246 21.94 11.10 -3.05
N GLY A 247 22.01 10.47 -1.86
CA GLY A 247 22.03 11.17 -0.57
C GLY A 247 20.69 11.75 -0.13
N GLN A 248 19.56 11.24 -0.65
CA GLN A 248 18.24 11.68 -0.20
C GLN A 248 17.91 11.12 1.19
N SER A 249 17.46 11.99 2.09
CA SER A 249 16.95 11.65 3.41
C SER A 249 15.45 11.38 3.37
N ALA A 250 14.95 10.63 4.37
CA ALA A 250 13.51 10.51 4.59
C ALA A 250 12.91 11.87 4.97
N VAL A 251 11.67 12.11 4.55
CA VAL A 251 10.89 13.28 4.95
C VAL A 251 9.96 12.89 6.09
N GLU A 252 10.19 13.46 7.27
CA GLU A 252 9.32 13.29 8.42
C GLU A 252 8.05 14.13 8.24
N LEU A 253 6.90 13.44 8.19
CA LEU A 253 5.59 14.08 8.20
C LEU A 253 5.24 14.53 9.61
N THR A 254 5.03 15.82 9.74
CA THR A 254 4.55 16.47 10.96
C THR A 254 3.05 16.72 10.89
N PRO A 255 2.38 17.01 12.02
CA PRO A 255 0.97 17.44 11.98
C PRO A 255 0.71 18.64 11.05
N SER A 256 1.70 19.52 10.82
CA SER A 256 1.58 20.63 9.86
C SER A 256 1.53 20.19 8.39
N ASP A 257 2.11 19.04 8.05
CA ASP A 257 2.11 18.50 6.68
C ASP A 257 0.78 17.83 6.34
N CYS A 258 -0.03 17.53 7.37
CA CYS A 258 -1.39 17.07 7.17
C CYS A 258 -2.21 18.20 6.55
N VAL A 259 -2.55 18.07 5.27
CA VAL A 259 -3.50 18.95 4.56
C VAL A 259 -4.91 18.90 5.18
N LEU A 260 -5.14 17.90 6.06
CA LEU A 260 -6.35 17.73 6.87
C LEU A 260 -6.18 18.21 8.32
N SER A 261 -5.06 18.84 8.68
CA SER A 261 -4.80 19.39 10.04
C SER A 261 -5.90 20.32 10.53
N ASP A 262 -6.66 20.90 9.61
CA ASP A 262 -7.97 21.45 9.89
C ASP A 262 -9.05 20.39 9.63
N CYS A 263 -9.27 19.48 10.59
CA CYS A 263 -10.40 18.55 10.67
C CYS A 263 -11.78 19.27 10.75
N ARG A 264 -11.85 20.53 10.31
CA ARG A 264 -13.06 21.30 10.04
C ARG A 264 -13.72 20.92 8.73
N ILE A 265 -13.27 19.87 8.04
CA ILE A 265 -14.12 19.22 7.05
C ILE A 265 -15.39 18.85 7.79
N GLN A 266 -16.51 19.41 7.32
CA GLN A 266 -17.80 19.23 7.95
C GLN A 266 -18.04 17.74 8.15
N GLN A 267 -18.08 17.30 9.41
CA GLN A 267 -18.35 15.91 9.74
C GLN A 267 -19.74 15.60 9.21
N PHE A 268 -19.81 14.77 8.18
CA PHE A 268 -21.07 14.21 7.72
C PHE A 268 -21.38 13.00 8.62
N ALA A 269 -22.63 12.89 9.06
CA ALA A 269 -23.08 11.67 9.71
C ALA A 269 -22.92 10.49 8.74
N ILE A 270 -22.37 9.37 9.23
CA ILE A 270 -22.47 8.10 8.53
C ILE A 270 -23.93 7.68 8.62
N CYS A 271 -24.62 7.75 7.49
CA CYS A 271 -26.04 7.48 7.42
C CYS A 271 -26.27 6.06 6.89
N PRO A 272 -27.26 5.34 7.44
CA PRO A 272 -27.54 3.99 7.00
C PRO A 272 -27.99 3.98 5.53
N LEU A 273 -27.64 2.91 4.81
CA LEU A 273 -28.05 2.67 3.42
C LEU A 273 -29.57 2.72 3.22
N VAL A 274 -30.33 2.45 4.28
CA VAL A 274 -31.77 2.61 4.34
C VAL A 274 -32.12 3.37 5.62
N PHE A 275 -32.90 4.44 5.49
CA PHE A 275 -33.41 5.22 6.61
C PHE A 275 -34.94 5.36 6.51
N LEU A 276 -35.57 5.83 7.58
CA LEU A 276 -36.99 6.14 7.57
C LEU A 276 -37.21 7.55 7.04
N GLY A 277 -38.05 7.69 6.01
CA GLY A 277 -38.59 8.97 5.58
C GLY A 277 -39.54 9.56 6.62
N CYS A 278 -39.92 10.82 6.44
CA CYS A 278 -40.84 11.50 7.38
C CYS A 278 -42.26 10.93 7.37
N ASP A 279 -42.60 10.14 6.36
CA ASP A 279 -43.83 9.36 6.26
C ASP A 279 -43.70 7.95 6.87
N GLY A 280 -42.54 7.61 7.45
CA GLY A 280 -42.24 6.28 7.98
C GLY A 280 -41.89 5.24 6.93
N SER A 281 -41.79 5.61 5.65
CA SER A 281 -41.35 4.69 4.58
C SER A 281 -39.85 4.41 4.67
N ALA A 282 -39.43 3.21 4.29
CA ALA A 282 -38.02 2.91 4.11
C ALA A 282 -37.52 3.57 2.81
N VAL A 283 -36.55 4.46 2.94
CA VAL A 283 -35.92 5.19 1.83
C VAL A 283 -34.47 4.75 1.71
N SER A 284 -34.07 4.32 0.52
CA SER A 284 -32.66 4.05 0.21
C SER A 284 -31.90 5.36 0.10
N ALA A 285 -30.72 5.42 0.72
CA ALA A 285 -29.82 6.54 0.58
C ALA A 285 -29.39 6.72 -0.88
N SER A 286 -29.34 7.98 -1.32
CA SER A 286 -28.84 8.38 -2.64
C SER A 286 -27.80 9.48 -2.49
N LEU A 287 -27.13 9.85 -3.60
CA LEU A 287 -26.14 10.94 -3.58
C LEU A 287 -26.73 12.28 -3.13
N ASP A 288 -27.97 12.54 -3.54
CA ASP A 288 -28.71 13.76 -3.23
C ASP A 288 -29.42 13.67 -1.88
N ASN A 289 -29.59 12.47 -1.33
CA ASN A 289 -30.30 12.23 -0.08
C ASN A 289 -29.62 11.12 0.73
N ARG A 290 -28.46 11.45 1.30
CA ARG A 290 -27.59 10.49 2.00
C ARG A 290 -28.11 10.08 3.37
N CYS A 291 -28.96 10.90 3.98
CA CYS A 291 -29.37 10.79 5.38
C CYS A 291 -30.88 10.97 5.53
N ALA A 292 -31.42 10.47 6.65
CA ALA A 292 -32.79 10.76 7.03
C ALA A 292 -33.03 12.28 7.00
N PRO A 293 -34.07 12.76 6.30
CA PRO A 293 -34.41 14.17 6.33
C PRO A 293 -34.72 14.59 7.77
N THR A 294 -34.44 15.86 8.11
CA THR A 294 -34.94 16.42 9.36
C THR A 294 -36.45 16.55 9.23
N CYS A 295 -37.19 15.62 9.81
CA CYS A 295 -38.63 15.65 9.77
C CYS A 295 -39.15 16.76 10.68
N PRO A 296 -40.13 17.57 10.23
CA PRO A 296 -40.81 18.48 11.14
C PRO A 296 -41.35 17.64 12.30
N PRO A 297 -41.35 18.16 13.54
CA PRO A 297 -41.93 17.45 14.66
C PRO A 297 -43.34 17.03 14.24
N ILE A 298 -43.55 15.72 14.09
CA ILE A 298 -44.89 15.16 13.89
C ILE A 298 -45.66 15.73 15.07
N ASN A 299 -46.65 16.58 14.78
CA ASN A 299 -47.45 17.30 15.76
C ASN A 299 -47.52 16.44 17.02
N GLN A 300 -46.87 16.90 18.09
CA GLN A 300 -47.04 16.28 19.40
C GLN A 300 -48.54 16.08 19.50
N VAL A 301 -48.96 14.82 19.60
CA VAL A 301 -50.36 14.50 19.86
C VAL A 301 -50.69 15.37 21.06
N ASP A 302 -51.49 16.41 20.82
CA ASP A 302 -51.84 17.38 21.84
C ASP A 302 -52.40 16.54 22.99
N PRO A 303 -51.75 16.48 24.16
CA PRO A 303 -52.20 15.61 25.24
C PRO A 303 -53.62 16.01 25.71
N GLY A 304 -54.12 17.16 25.27
CA GLY A 304 -55.39 17.73 25.67
C GLY A 304 -56.47 17.69 24.60
N THR A 305 -56.96 16.50 24.21
CA THR A 305 -58.40 16.26 24.02
C THR A 305 -58.70 14.76 24.07
N ASN A 306 -58.54 14.14 25.23
CA ASN A 306 -59.37 12.98 25.58
C ASN A 306 -60.09 13.32 26.89
N PRO A 307 -61.39 13.69 26.86
CA PRO A 307 -62.11 14.10 28.06
C PRO A 307 -62.38 12.97 29.07
N ASP A 308 -62.14 11.70 28.75
CA ASP A 308 -62.58 10.59 29.60
C ASP A 308 -61.49 9.53 29.83
N ASN A 309 -60.54 9.83 30.71
CA ASN A 309 -59.78 8.75 31.37
C ASN A 309 -59.19 9.21 32.72
N THR A 310 -60.07 9.55 33.66
CA THR A 310 -59.76 9.42 35.09
C THR A 310 -59.80 7.92 35.41
N ASP A 311 -58.65 7.26 35.27
CA ASP A 311 -58.19 6.09 36.05
C ASP A 311 -57.18 5.29 35.23
N ALA A 312 -55.89 5.60 35.40
CA ALA A 312 -54.80 4.72 34.99
C ALA A 312 -53.86 4.49 36.18
N PRO A 313 -53.69 3.23 36.64
CA PRO A 313 -52.73 2.91 37.68
C PRO A 313 -51.30 3.05 37.15
N THR A 314 -50.40 3.48 38.02
CA THR A 314 -48.94 3.48 37.82
C THR A 314 -48.44 2.09 37.44
N ALA A 315 -48.31 1.85 36.13
CA ALA A 315 -47.60 0.69 35.59
C ALA A 315 -46.17 1.11 35.23
N ALA A 316 -45.20 0.36 35.76
CA ALA A 316 -43.78 0.49 35.46
C ALA A 316 -43.52 0.43 33.93
N PRO A 317 -42.43 1.07 33.45
CA PRO A 317 -42.08 1.03 32.03
C PRO A 317 -41.95 -0.44 31.56
N PRO A 318 -42.53 -0.80 30.41
CA PRO A 318 -42.39 -2.15 29.89
C PRO A 318 -40.92 -2.42 29.59
N ALA A 319 -40.41 -3.53 30.14
CA ALA A 319 -39.09 -4.05 29.81
C ALA A 319 -38.91 -4.13 28.29
N ALA A 320 -37.77 -3.64 27.80
CA ALA A 320 -37.36 -3.74 26.42
C ALA A 320 -37.50 -5.19 25.93
N ARG A 321 -38.39 -5.41 24.96
CA ARG A 321 -38.49 -6.71 24.30
C ARG A 321 -37.24 -6.89 23.44
N PRO A 322 -36.51 -8.02 23.54
CA PRO A 322 -35.44 -8.31 22.61
C PRO A 322 -36.05 -8.48 21.21
N LEU A 323 -35.51 -7.75 20.23
CA LEU A 323 -35.78 -8.00 18.82
C LEU A 323 -35.38 -9.45 18.50
N PRO A 324 -36.21 -10.22 17.78
CA PRO A 324 -35.83 -11.55 17.35
C PRO A 324 -34.71 -11.42 16.32
N LEU A 325 -33.51 -11.83 16.72
CA LEU A 325 -32.44 -12.24 15.80
C LEU A 325 -33.01 -13.36 14.92
N LEU A 326 -33.28 -13.07 13.65
CA LEU A 326 -33.59 -14.10 12.67
C LEU A 326 -32.85 -13.82 11.37
N ALA A 327 -31.69 -14.47 11.30
CA ALA A 327 -31.09 -15.13 10.15
C ALA A 327 -30.89 -14.27 8.88
N LEU A 328 -29.79 -13.52 8.86
CA LEU A 328 -29.03 -13.30 7.63
C LEU A 328 -28.59 -14.67 7.09
N PHE A 329 -29.19 -15.09 5.99
CA PHE A 329 -28.69 -16.20 5.19
C PHE A 329 -27.29 -15.85 4.68
N VAL A 330 -26.29 -16.48 5.29
CA VAL A 330 -24.99 -16.75 4.66
C VAL A 330 -25.19 -17.97 3.78
N LEU A 331 -25.03 -17.83 2.46
CA LEU A 331 -24.69 -18.95 1.60
C LEU A 331 -23.54 -18.54 0.67
N PRO A 332 -22.57 -19.44 0.45
CA PRO A 332 -21.25 -19.11 -0.04
C PRO A 332 -21.18 -19.10 -1.57
N LEU A 333 -20.33 -18.23 -2.06
CA LEU A 333 -19.79 -18.24 -3.42
C LEU A 333 -18.82 -19.43 -3.54
N VAL A 334 -19.18 -20.47 -4.28
CA VAL A 334 -18.23 -21.53 -4.71
C VAL A 334 -18.42 -21.81 -6.20
N ALA A 335 -17.41 -21.39 -6.96
CA ALA A 335 -16.82 -21.92 -8.18
C ALA A 335 -17.66 -22.78 -9.15
N VAL A 336 -17.84 -22.27 -10.38
CA VAL A 336 -17.70 -23.06 -11.62
C VAL A 336 -17.08 -22.17 -12.70
N LEU A 337 -15.76 -22.29 -12.90
CA LEU A 337 -15.11 -21.89 -14.16
C LEU A 337 -13.89 -22.79 -14.38
N ALA A 338 -14.16 -23.99 -14.88
CA ALA A 338 -13.17 -24.88 -15.50
C ALA A 338 -13.89 -25.93 -16.36
N ALA A 339 -14.02 -25.64 -17.66
CA ALA A 339 -14.13 -26.63 -18.73
C ALA A 339 -13.64 -25.92 -20.01
N ALA A 340 -12.36 -26.06 -20.34
CA ALA A 340 -11.83 -27.11 -21.23
C ALA A 340 -11.72 -26.59 -22.68
N MET A 341 -10.53 -26.11 -23.03
CA MET A 341 -10.07 -25.99 -24.43
C MET A 341 -8.65 -26.54 -24.54
N VAL A 342 -8.56 -27.88 -24.73
CA VAL A 342 -7.49 -28.72 -25.31
C VAL A 342 -8.26 -30.04 -25.59
N THR A 343 -8.48 -30.61 -26.78
CA THR A 343 -7.65 -30.96 -27.97
C THR A 343 -8.58 -31.64 -29.02
N PRO A 344 -8.15 -32.11 -30.23
CA PRO A 344 -6.80 -32.50 -30.72
C PRO A 344 -6.11 -31.49 -31.62
#